data_AF-A0A0J0V9N9-F1
#
_entry.id   AF-A0A0J0V9N9-F1
#
_cell.length_a   1.000
_cell.length_b   1.000
_cell.length_c   1.000
_cell.angle_alpha   90.00
_cell.angle_beta   90.00
_cell.angle_gamma   90.00
#
_symmetry.space_group_name_H-M   'P 1'
#
loop_
_entity.id
_entity.type
_entity.pdbx_description
1 polymer ?
#
loop_
_entity_poly.entity_id
_entity_poly.type
_entity_poly.pdbx_seq_one_letter_code
_entity_poly.pdbx_strand_id
1 'polypeptide(L)' 'MFHADTTDVSVYGTYESASPDPLHIAHGYNRQHHWQKQIGFGLIGNEDGVPFYGDVHDGNLPDKTWNPEVLSRCP' A
#
# COMPACT_ATOMS: atom_id res chain seq x y z
N MET A 1 -16.58 -1.44 -14.19
CA MET A 1 -16.33 -1.59 -12.74
C MET A 1 -14.87 -1.27 -12.47
N PHE A 2 -14.54 -0.72 -11.30
CA PHE A 2 -13.15 -0.53 -10.87
C PHE A 2 -12.79 -1.55 -9.81
N HIS A 3 -11.58 -2.07 -9.88
CA HIS A 3 -10.98 -2.93 -8.87
C HIS A 3 -9.79 -2.20 -8.27
N ALA A 4 -9.72 -2.17 -6.94
CA ALA A 4 -8.61 -1.61 -6.19
C ALA A 4 -7.97 -2.75 -5.40
N ASP A 5 -6.77 -3.13 -5.82
CA ASP A 5 -6.01 -4.23 -5.22
C ASP A 5 -4.75 -3.68 -4.57
N THR A 6 -4.36 -4.32 -3.47
CA THR A 6 -3.18 -3.95 -2.68
C THR A 6 -2.26 -5.15 -2.50
N THR A 7 -0.96 -4.96 -2.67
CA THR A 7 0.07 -5.97 -2.47
C THR A 7 1.13 -5.44 -1.49
N ASP A 8 1.52 -6.23 -0.49
CA ASP A 8 2.62 -5.86 0.42
C ASP A 8 3.90 -6.63 0.08
N VAL A 9 5.05 -5.99 0.25
CA VAL A 9 6.37 -6.64 0.22
C VAL A 9 7.05 -6.50 1.58
N SER A 10 7.37 -7.64 2.20
CA SER A 10 8.14 -7.67 3.45
C SER A 10 9.60 -7.33 3.20
N VAL A 11 10.19 -6.51 4.09
CA VAL A 11 11.59 -6.07 3.98
C VAL A 11 12.35 -6.24 5.30
N TYR A 12 13.68 -6.28 5.21
CA TYR A 12 14.61 -6.39 6.34
C TYR A 12 15.70 -5.32 6.23
N GLY A 13 16.26 -4.91 7.37
CA GLY A 13 17.28 -3.86 7.45
C GLY A 13 16.86 -2.72 8.36
N THR A 14 17.70 -1.69 8.46
CA THR A 14 17.47 -0.53 9.33
C THR A 14 16.82 0.58 8.51
N TYR A 15 15.55 0.86 8.79
CA TYR A 15 14.74 1.88 8.10
C TYR A 15 14.30 3.00 9.05
N GLU A 16 14.36 2.76 10.36
CA GLU A 16 13.90 3.68 11.41
C GLU A 16 14.71 4.98 11.48
N SER A 17 15.94 4.96 10.95
CA SER A 17 16.80 6.14 10.82
C SER A 17 16.68 6.83 9.47
N ALA A 18 15.90 6.28 8.53
CA ALA A 18 15.66 6.91 7.24
C ALA A 18 14.68 8.07 7.39
N SER A 19 14.78 9.06 6.49
CA SER A 19 13.75 10.10 6.37
C SER A 19 12.40 9.43 6.10
N PRO A 20 11.31 9.82 6.78
CA PRO A 20 9.97 9.26 6.55
C PRO A 20 9.33 9.73 5.24
N ASP A 21 9.99 10.63 4.49
CA ASP A 21 9.55 11.14 3.20
C ASP A 21 10.43 10.54 2.09
N PRO A 22 9.86 9.86 1.07
CA PRO A 22 8.43 9.72 0.76
C PRO A 22 7.69 8.58 1.48
N LEU A 23 8.39 7.74 2.24
CA LEU A 23 7.82 6.50 2.78
C LEU A 23 8.38 6.16 4.17
N HIS A 24 7.51 5.84 5.12
CA HIS A 24 7.87 5.52 6.50
C HIS A 24 7.80 4.01 6.74
N ILE A 25 8.94 3.35 6.46
CA ILE A 25 9.08 1.92 6.69
C ILE A 25 9.35 1.61 8.17
N ALA A 26 8.25 1.34 8.89
CA ALA A 26 8.26 0.90 10.28
C ALA A 26 7.72 -0.52 10.44
N HIS A 27 8.02 -1.13 11.59
CA HIS A 27 7.38 -2.38 11.96
C HIS A 27 5.88 -2.18 12.19
N GLY A 28 5.09 -3.14 11.72
CA GLY A 28 3.67 -3.26 11.97
C GLY A 28 3.19 -4.69 11.78
N TYR A 29 1.86 -4.86 11.76
CA TYR A 29 1.23 -6.13 11.45
C TYR A 29 0.71 -6.13 10.02
N ASN A 30 1.10 -7.15 9.26
CA ASN A 30 0.58 -7.35 7.92
C ASN A 30 -0.86 -7.93 7.95
N ARG A 31 -1.47 -8.12 6.77
CA ARG A 31 -2.80 -8.76 6.64
C ARG A 31 -2.86 -10.19 7.22
N GLN A 32 -1.71 -10.87 7.35
CA GLN A 32 -1.57 -12.19 7.98
C GLN A 32 -1.23 -12.11 9.49
N HIS A 33 -1.25 -10.91 10.08
CA HIS A 33 -0.95 -10.66 11.48
C HIS A 33 0.50 -11.02 11.90
N HIS A 34 1.44 -10.97 10.96
CA HIS A 34 2.88 -11.13 11.23
C HIS A 34 3.53 -9.78 11.53
N TRP A 35 4.38 -9.75 12.55
CA TRP A 35 5.13 -8.56 12.95
C TRP A 35 6.37 -8.37 12.07
N GLN A 36 6.33 -7.40 11.16
CA GLN A 36 7.41 -7.16 10.18
C GLN A 36 7.36 -5.74 9.60
N LYS A 37 8.40 -5.36 8.85
CA LYS A 37 8.41 -4.13 8.04
C LYS A 37 7.92 -4.44 6.64
N GLN A 38 7.20 -3.51 6.04
CA GLN A 38 6.59 -3.72 4.73
C GLN A 38 6.41 -2.43 3.93
N ILE A 39 6.43 -2.58 2.61
CA ILE A 39 6.06 -1.57 1.62
C ILE A 39 4.72 -1.99 1.03
N GLY A 40 3.77 -1.05 0.94
CA GLY A 40 2.48 -1.28 0.30
C GLY A 40 2.45 -0.75 -1.12
N PHE A 41 1.88 -1.55 -2.03
CA PHE A 41 1.62 -1.18 -3.42
C PHE A 41 0.13 -1.25 -3.69
N GLY A 42 -0.42 -0.18 -4.21
CA GLY A 42 -1.83 -0.11 -4.60
C GLY A 42 -1.98 0.04 -6.11
N LEU A 43 -2.94 -0.66 -6.70
CA LEU A 43 -3.27 -0.57 -8.12
C LEU A 43 -4.79 -0.50 -8.29
N ILE A 44 -5.25 0.47 -9.08
CA ILE A 44 -6.64 0.52 -9.55
C ILE A 44 -6.67 0.24 -11.04
N GLY A 45 -7.51 -0.71 -11.44
CA GLY A 45 -7.77 -1.05 -12.83
C GLY A 45 -9.25 -1.26 -13.13
N ASN A 46 -9.60 -1.33 -14.41
CA ASN A 46 -10.92 -1.80 -14.84
C ASN A 46 -10.91 -3.32 -15.12
N GLU A 47 -12.07 -3.86 -15.47
CA GLU A 47 -12.24 -5.29 -15.82
C GLU A 47 -11.42 -5.72 -17.06
N ASP A 48 -11.07 -4.78 -17.93
CA ASP A 48 -10.22 -5.03 -19.12
C ASP A 48 -8.72 -5.10 -18.77
N GLY A 49 -8.36 -4.90 -17.49
CA GLY A 49 -6.98 -4.89 -17.01
C GLY A 49 -6.22 -3.60 -17.32
N VAL A 50 -6.91 -2.52 -17.69
CA VAL A 50 -6.29 -1.21 -17.93
C VAL A 50 -6.04 -0.53 -16.58
N PRO A 51 -4.79 -0.17 -16.24
CA PRO A 51 -4.49 0.54 -15.00
C PRO A 51 -4.90 2.01 -15.09
N PHE A 52 -5.54 2.52 -14.04
CA PHE A 52 -5.97 3.92 -13.90
C PHE A 52 -5.15 4.69 -12.85
N TYR A 53 -4.73 4.00 -11.79
CA TYR A 53 -3.97 4.61 -10.70
C TYR A 53 -3.04 3.56 -10.09
N GLY A 54 -1.83 3.98 -9.71
CA GLY A 54 -0.88 3.16 -8.97
C GLY A 54 -0.15 4.00 -7.94
N ASP A 55 0.14 3.41 -6.78
CA ASP A 55 0.76 4.12 -5.66
C ASP A 55 1.65 3.21 -4.82
N VAL A 56 2.61 3.83 -4.14
CA VAL A 56 3.47 3.21 -3.13
C VAL A 56 3.21 3.93 -1.83
N HIS A 57 2.71 3.21 -0.83
CA HIS A 57 2.31 3.78 0.45
C HIS A 57 2.93 3.02 1.62
N ASP A 58 2.82 3.60 2.80
CA ASP A 58 3.26 2.96 4.05
C ASP A 58 2.66 1.58 4.13
N GLY A 59 3.51 0.57 4.32
CA GLY A 59 3.01 -0.80 4.28
C GLY A 59 2.04 -1.09 5.42
N ASN A 60 2.04 -0.31 6.50
CA ASN A 60 1.10 -0.47 7.60
C ASN A 60 -0.22 0.31 7.41
N LEU A 61 -0.44 0.93 6.25
CA LEU A 61 -1.69 1.59 5.91
C LEU A 61 -2.79 0.54 5.61
N PRO A 62 -3.89 0.48 6.37
CA PRO A 62 -4.93 -0.52 6.15
C PRO A 62 -5.74 -0.29 4.87
N ASP A 63 -6.15 -1.36 4.18
CA ASP A 63 -7.00 -1.30 2.97
C ASP A 63 -8.32 -0.57 3.22
N LYS A 64 -8.88 -0.70 4.42
CA LYS A 64 -10.12 -0.01 4.81
C LYS A 64 -9.96 1.51 4.83
N THR A 65 -8.74 2.00 4.92
CA THR A 65 -8.39 3.41 4.85
C THR A 65 -7.97 3.77 3.42
N TRP A 66 -7.07 2.99 2.81
CA TRP A 66 -6.53 3.27 1.48
C TRP A 66 -7.57 3.13 0.35
N ASN A 67 -8.35 2.05 0.31
CA ASN A 67 -9.33 1.80 -0.77
C ASN A 67 -10.34 2.95 -0.96
N PRO A 68 -11.09 3.41 0.06
CA PRO A 68 -12.07 4.49 -0.14
C PRO A 68 -11.40 5.82 -0.50
N GLU A 69 -10.21 6.10 0.05
CA GLU A 69 -9.46 7.31 -0.28
C GLU A 69 -9.09 7.34 -1.75
N VAL A 70 -8.54 6.25 -2.29
CA VAL A 70 -8.07 6.24 -3.67
C VAL A 70 -9.23 6.09 -4.67
N LEU A 71 -10.26 5.31 -4.34
CA LEU A 71 -11.47 5.23 -5.17
C LEU A 71 -12.19 6.58 -5.30
N SER A 72 -12.07 7.47 -4.30
CA SER A 72 -12.60 8.84 -4.40
C SER A 72 -11.88 9.73 -5.41
N ARG A 73 -10.68 9.32 -5.86
CA ARG A 73 -9.87 10.01 -6.87
C ARG A 73 -10.13 9.51 -8.28
N CYS A 74 -10.83 8.38 -8.43
CA CYS A 74 -11.25 7.86 -9.73
C CYS A 74 -12.45 8.67 -10.27
N PRO A 75 -12.46 8.99 -11.58
CA PRO A 75 -13.53 9.76 -12.21
C PRO A 75 -14.86 9.00 -12.29
#